data_AF-A0A5J4KTF9-F1
#
_entry.id   AF-A0A5J4KTF9-F1
#
_cell.length_a   1.000
_cell.length_b   1.000
_cell.length_c   1.000
_cell.angle_alpha   90.00
_cell.angle_beta   90.00
_cell.angle_gamma   90.00
#
_symmetry.space_group_name_H-M   'P 1'
#
loop_
_entity.id
_entity.type
_entity.pdbx_description
1 polymer ?
#
loop_
_entity_poly.entity_id
_entity_poly.type
_entity_poly.pdbx_seq_one_letter_code
_entity_poly.pdbx_strand_id
1 'polypeptide(L)'
;MTQKMRHIVEIQGGFKPSVQLPKDFFNEEYNRHFVENYIPTHDTLEIFMNIQYSLQMNSEKRAKLFTGTYGTGKSDLMLMIANYITRSSDNELLIPFFKRLRNLNPNKAEIIYEARLNKPPFLLVLLQADTATTFSSFVLDGLKKALDRIQQPDLLGTTYYKAAKDLIEQWEEKLPDNIERVDRILQEVHGITLVQLKHNLASPQADRALEIFRQTTISALGMPFHPNAVIERPDEAFEAVSKNWLLVENTVAYL
;
A
#
# COMPACT_ATOMS: atom_id res chain seq x y z
N MET A 1 39.98 39.32 -6.59
CA MET A 1 39.77 38.03 -7.29
C MET A 1 38.29 37.69 -7.23
N THR A 2 37.59 37.75 -8.36
CA THR A 2 36.15 37.43 -8.43
C THR A 2 36.01 35.95 -8.80
N GLN A 3 35.97 35.06 -7.80
CA GLN A 3 35.61 33.66 -8.07
C GLN A 3 34.16 33.60 -8.55
N LYS A 4 33.90 32.95 -9.68
CA LYS A 4 32.54 32.75 -10.19
C LYS A 4 31.76 31.90 -9.17
N MET A 5 30.59 32.36 -8.73
CA MET A 5 29.74 31.70 -7.71
C MET A 5 29.53 30.19 -7.92
N ARG A 6 29.53 29.72 -9.17
CA ARG A 6 29.46 28.30 -9.53
C ARG A 6 30.61 27.41 -9.02
N HIS A 7 31.71 28.00 -8.53
CA HIS A 7 32.81 27.28 -7.89
C HIS A 7 32.72 27.30 -6.35
N ILE A 8 31.73 28.01 -5.80
CA ILE A 8 31.49 28.17 -4.36
C ILE A 8 30.17 27.50 -3.96
N VAL A 9 29.19 27.49 -4.89
CA VAL A 9 27.86 26.91 -4.70
C VAL A 9 27.70 25.72 -5.64
N GLU A 10 27.55 24.53 -5.06
CA GLU A 10 27.15 23.33 -5.78
C GLU A 10 25.62 23.25 -5.75
N ILE A 11 25.00 23.30 -6.93
CA ILE A 11 23.56 23.08 -7.06
C ILE A 11 23.35 21.57 -7.03
N GLN A 12 22.77 21.07 -5.95
CA GLN A 12 22.30 19.69 -5.90
C GLN A 12 21.09 19.55 -6.82
N GLY A 13 21.33 19.06 -8.04
CA GLY A 13 20.28 18.66 -8.97
C GLY A 13 19.62 17.35 -8.52
N GLY A 14 18.40 17.08 -9.01
CA GLY A 14 17.69 15.81 -8.75
C GLY A 14 16.39 15.96 -7.97
N PHE A 15 16.10 17.14 -7.41
CA PHE A 15 14.78 17.44 -6.86
C PHE A 15 13.75 17.63 -7.98
N LYS A 16 12.75 16.75 -8.02
CA LYS A 16 11.57 16.98 -8.87
C LYS A 16 10.69 18.08 -8.25
N PRO A 17 9.91 18.80 -9.07
CA PRO A 17 8.93 19.77 -8.57
C PRO A 17 7.87 19.15 -7.64
N SER A 18 7.61 17.85 -7.77
CA SER A 18 6.66 17.13 -6.94
C SER A 18 7.02 15.65 -6.81
N VAL A 19 6.84 15.11 -5.60
CA VAL A 19 6.88 13.68 -5.30
C VAL A 19 5.55 13.02 -5.68
N GLN A 20 5.65 11.88 -6.38
CA GLN A 20 4.53 11.03 -6.81
C GLN A 20 4.63 9.64 -6.18
N LEU A 21 3.85 9.39 -5.13
CA LEU A 21 3.69 8.05 -4.56
C LEU A 21 2.67 7.23 -5.39
N PRO A 22 2.89 5.92 -5.58
CA PRO A 22 3.98 5.10 -5.05
C PRO A 22 5.24 5.08 -5.95
N LYS A 23 5.14 5.61 -7.18
CA LYS A 23 6.19 5.55 -8.21
C LYS A 23 7.56 5.95 -7.70
N ASP A 24 7.64 7.08 -7.00
CA ASP A 24 8.89 7.64 -6.51
C ASP A 24 9.46 6.91 -5.29
N PHE A 25 8.64 6.14 -4.55
CA PHE A 25 9.15 5.26 -3.49
C PHE A 25 9.86 4.03 -4.09
N PHE A 26 9.32 3.48 -5.18
CA PHE A 26 9.85 2.28 -5.84
C PHE A 26 10.91 2.58 -6.92
N ASN A 27 11.16 3.86 -7.24
CA ASN A 27 12.31 4.24 -8.06
C ASN A 27 13.54 4.38 -7.16
N GLU A 28 14.43 3.39 -7.17
CA GLU A 28 15.57 3.33 -6.23
C GLU A 28 16.48 4.56 -6.31
N GLU A 29 16.87 4.97 -7.53
CA GLU A 29 17.76 6.11 -7.74
C GLU A 29 17.15 7.41 -7.18
N TYR A 30 15.90 7.68 -7.54
CA TYR A 30 15.18 8.87 -7.08
C TYR A 30 14.93 8.84 -5.57
N ASN A 31 14.48 7.69 -5.05
CA ASN A 31 14.21 7.50 -3.63
C ASN A 31 15.47 7.72 -2.79
N ARG A 32 16.60 7.13 -3.24
CA ARG A 32 17.90 7.28 -2.60
C ARG A 32 18.31 8.75 -2.55
N HIS A 33 18.32 9.41 -3.72
CA HIS A 33 18.67 10.81 -3.84
C HIS A 33 17.80 11.71 -2.95
N PHE A 34 16.48 11.47 -2.93
CA PHE A 34 15.54 12.22 -2.10
C PHE A 34 15.85 12.07 -0.60
N VAL A 35 16.00 10.84 -0.11
CA VAL A 35 16.19 10.58 1.33
C VAL A 35 17.52 11.13 1.82
N GLU A 36 18.60 10.90 1.05
CA GLU A 36 19.93 11.40 1.39
C GLU A 36 19.99 12.93 1.45
N ASN A 37 19.14 13.63 0.69
CA ASN A 37 19.11 15.10 0.63
C ASN A 37 17.92 15.72 1.35
N TYR A 38 17.06 14.93 2.00
CA TYR A 38 15.91 15.45 2.75
C TYR A 38 16.35 16.37 3.90
N ILE A 39 15.79 17.58 3.95
CA ILE A 39 16.12 18.60 4.96
C ILE A 39 14.98 18.64 6.00
N PRO A 40 15.16 18.03 7.19
CA PRO A 40 14.15 18.12 8.23
C PRO A 40 14.08 19.53 8.83
N THR A 41 12.89 19.93 9.27
CA THR A 41 12.65 21.13 10.08
C THR A 41 12.26 20.74 11.51
N HIS A 42 12.12 21.72 12.41
CA HIS A 42 11.55 21.48 13.74
C HIS A 42 10.13 20.90 13.67
N ASP A 43 9.31 21.34 12.72
CA ASP A 43 7.97 20.77 12.51
C ASP A 43 8.06 19.30 12.07
N THR A 44 8.98 18.97 11.16
CA THR A 44 9.24 17.58 10.78
C THR A 44 9.63 16.75 12.00
N LEU A 45 10.53 17.25 12.85
CA LEU A 45 10.95 16.57 14.07
C LEU A 45 9.75 16.26 14.98
N GLU A 46 8.85 17.22 15.22
CA GLU A 46 7.64 16.97 16.04
C GLU A 46 6.69 15.96 15.38
N ILE A 47 6.57 15.98 14.06
CA ILE A 47 5.78 14.99 13.32
C ILE A 47 6.36 13.59 13.51
N PHE A 48 7.68 13.42 13.40
CA PHE A 48 8.33 12.12 13.60
C PHE A 48 8.24 11.64 15.05
N MET A 49 8.29 12.54 16.04
CA MET A 49 7.97 12.21 17.43
C MET A 49 6.55 11.65 17.55
N ASN A 50 5.57 12.33 16.94
CA ASN A 50 4.17 11.91 16.96
C ASN A 50 3.96 10.54 16.27
N ILE A 51 4.67 10.29 15.17
CA ILE A 51 4.67 9.01 14.46
C ILE A 51 5.25 7.91 15.33
N GLN A 52 6.40 8.14 15.98
CA GLN A 52 7.00 7.20 16.92
C GLN A 52 5.98 6.72 17.98
N TYR A 53 5.23 7.63 18.61
CA TYR A 53 4.17 7.25 19.56
C TYR A 53 3.08 6.37 18.93
N SER A 54 2.80 6.54 17.63
CA SER A 54 1.84 5.71 16.89
C SER A 54 2.36 4.33 16.51
N LEU A 55 3.66 4.09 16.59
CA LEU A 55 4.26 2.78 16.29
C LEU A 55 4.20 1.82 17.48
N GLN A 56 4.02 2.33 18.70
CA GLN A 56 3.93 1.51 19.92
C GLN A 56 2.73 0.54 19.86
N MET A 57 2.87 -0.68 20.39
CA MET A 57 1.84 -1.73 20.33
C MET A 57 0.51 -1.30 20.96
N ASN A 58 0.55 -0.60 22.09
CA ASN A 58 -0.61 -0.11 22.83
C ASN A 58 -1.15 1.25 22.31
N SER A 59 -0.66 1.75 21.17
CA SER A 59 -1.10 3.03 20.65
C SER A 59 -2.49 2.95 20.04
N GLU A 60 -3.43 3.73 20.56
CA GLU A 60 -4.79 3.90 20.01
C GLU A 60 -4.87 5.03 18.96
N LYS A 61 -3.85 5.90 18.88
CA LYS A 61 -3.85 7.10 18.03
C LYS A 61 -2.97 6.91 16.79
N ARG A 62 -3.34 5.97 15.91
CA ARG A 62 -2.55 5.60 14.72
C ARG A 62 -2.92 6.38 13.45
N ALA A 63 -4.18 6.78 13.31
CA ALA A 63 -4.62 7.58 12.17
C ALA A 63 -4.03 9.00 12.25
N LYS A 64 -3.46 9.48 11.14
CA LYS A 64 -2.91 10.84 10.99
C LYS A 64 -3.49 11.49 9.75
N LEU A 65 -3.85 12.76 9.85
CA LEU A 65 -4.30 13.59 8.73
C LEU A 65 -3.32 14.75 8.54
N PHE A 66 -2.67 14.82 7.39
CA PHE A 66 -1.78 15.91 7.02
C PHE A 66 -2.53 16.93 6.17
N THR A 67 -2.78 18.12 6.72
CA THR A 67 -3.41 19.24 6.00
C THR A 67 -2.39 20.36 5.75
N GLY A 68 -2.55 21.09 4.65
CA GLY A 68 -1.66 22.18 4.28
C GLY A 68 -1.83 22.60 2.82
N THR A 69 -1.35 23.78 2.45
CA THR A 69 -1.46 24.31 1.07
C THR A 69 -0.60 23.51 0.08
N TYR A 70 -0.86 23.67 -1.22
CA TYR A 70 -0.04 23.04 -2.26
C TYR A 70 1.42 23.52 -2.16
N GLY A 71 2.38 22.61 -2.36
CA GLY A 71 3.81 22.94 -2.33
C GLY A 71 4.47 22.98 -0.94
N THR A 72 3.76 22.67 0.14
CA THR A 72 4.33 22.66 1.51
C THR A 72 5.10 21.38 1.88
N GLY A 73 5.48 20.54 0.90
CA GLY A 73 6.25 19.32 1.15
C GLY A 73 5.49 18.17 1.81
N LYS A 74 4.15 18.13 1.74
CA LYS A 74 3.36 17.00 2.31
C LYS A 74 3.70 15.65 1.69
N SER A 75 3.82 15.60 0.36
CA SER A 75 4.21 14.37 -0.36
C SER A 75 5.64 13.96 -0.03
N ASP A 76 6.54 14.93 0.10
CA ASP A 76 7.93 14.74 0.49
C ASP A 76 8.02 14.14 1.90
N LEU A 77 7.27 14.72 2.84
CA LEU A 77 7.14 14.20 4.19
C LEU A 77 6.59 12.76 4.18
N MET A 78 5.54 12.47 3.40
CA MET A 78 5.01 11.10 3.28
C MET A 78 6.05 10.12 2.72
N LEU A 79 6.84 10.52 1.72
CA LEU A 79 7.93 9.71 1.18
C LEU A 79 9.01 9.45 2.23
N MET A 80 9.39 10.45 3.01
CA MET A 80 10.35 10.30 4.10
C MET A 80 9.82 9.39 5.21
N ILE A 81 8.54 9.53 5.60
CA ILE A 81 7.87 8.65 6.57
C ILE A 81 7.85 7.20 6.06
N ALA A 82 7.48 6.99 4.80
CA ALA A 82 7.48 5.67 4.18
C ALA A 82 8.88 5.02 4.26
N ASN A 83 9.94 5.78 4.01
CA ASN A 83 11.31 5.29 4.16
C ASN A 83 11.66 4.92 5.61
N TYR A 84 11.27 5.75 6.57
CA TYR A 84 11.55 5.52 7.99
C TYR A 84 10.82 4.29 8.56
N ILE A 85 9.54 4.09 8.23
CA ILE A 85 8.79 2.94 8.77
C ILE A 85 9.16 1.61 8.10
N THR A 86 9.66 1.64 6.87
CA THR A 86 10.04 0.42 6.11
C THR A 86 11.49 -0.01 6.31
N ARG A 87 12.26 0.71 7.13
CA ARG A 87 13.68 0.44 7.35
C ARG A 87 14.01 0.46 8.84
N SER A 88 15.12 -0.16 9.20
CA SER A 88 15.73 0.04 10.51
C SER A 88 16.43 1.40 10.52
N SER A 89 16.50 2.07 11.67
CA SER A 89 17.07 3.42 11.77
C SER A 89 18.55 3.51 11.43
N ASP A 90 19.29 2.41 11.58
CA ASP A 90 20.70 2.26 11.22
C ASP A 90 20.93 1.95 9.74
N ASN A 91 19.88 1.85 8.93
CA ASN A 91 20.00 1.69 7.49
C ASN A 91 20.81 2.85 6.89
N GLU A 92 21.79 2.53 6.04
CA GLU A 92 22.73 3.50 5.46
C GLU A 92 22.02 4.70 4.81
N LEU A 93 20.87 4.45 4.18
CA LEU A 93 20.07 5.48 3.52
C LEU A 93 19.55 6.55 4.50
N LEU A 94 19.29 6.18 5.76
CA LEU A 94 18.74 7.08 6.78
C LEU A 94 19.81 7.82 7.59
N ILE A 95 21.09 7.47 7.45
CA ILE A 95 22.19 8.11 8.20
C ILE A 95 22.20 9.64 8.02
N PRO A 96 22.11 10.20 6.79
CA PRO A 96 22.09 11.66 6.59
C PRO A 96 20.89 12.32 7.28
N PHE A 97 19.72 11.69 7.21
CA PHE A 97 18.49 12.17 7.83
C PHE A 97 18.64 12.27 9.36
N PHE A 98 19.10 11.20 10.02
CA PHE A 98 19.30 11.21 11.47
C PHE A 98 20.39 12.17 11.91
N LYS A 99 21.47 12.32 11.13
CA LYS A 99 22.49 13.35 11.40
C LYS A 99 21.87 14.75 11.41
N ARG A 100 21.03 15.07 10.42
CA ARG A 100 20.32 16.37 10.37
C ARG A 100 19.30 16.53 11.49
N LEU A 101 18.54 15.48 11.85
CA LEU A 101 17.62 15.53 12.99
C LEU A 101 18.35 15.80 14.32
N ARG A 102 19.49 15.15 14.55
CA ARG A 102 20.31 15.38 15.76
C ARG A 102 20.80 16.83 15.86
N ASN A 103 21.10 17.47 14.74
CA ASN A 103 21.45 18.90 14.72
C ASN A 103 20.29 19.81 15.16
N LEU A 104 19.03 19.41 14.92
CA LEU A 104 17.86 20.16 15.39
C LEU A 104 17.60 19.91 16.88
N ASN A 105 17.63 18.65 17.30
CA ASN A 105 17.46 18.26 18.70
C ASN A 105 17.99 16.84 18.93
N PRO A 106 19.14 16.67 19.62
CA PRO A 106 19.72 15.35 19.85
C PRO A 106 18.79 14.38 20.60
N ASN A 107 18.10 14.87 21.64
CA ASN A 107 17.27 14.02 22.49
C ASN A 107 16.05 13.46 21.74
N LYS A 108 15.32 14.32 21.02
CA LYS A 108 14.17 13.88 20.23
C LYS A 108 14.59 12.98 19.06
N ALA A 109 15.70 13.32 18.40
CA ALA A 109 16.24 12.51 17.32
C ALA A 109 16.57 11.08 17.78
N GLU A 110 17.12 10.93 18.99
CA GLU A 110 17.46 9.61 19.54
C GLU A 110 16.21 8.79 19.88
N ILE A 111 15.15 9.43 20.41
CA ILE A 111 13.86 8.76 20.64
C ILE A 111 13.26 8.23 19.33
N ILE A 112 13.37 9.01 18.24
CA ILE A 112 12.91 8.59 16.90
C ILE A 112 13.82 7.48 16.35
N TYR A 113 15.13 7.54 16.60
CA TYR A 113 16.07 6.51 16.15
C TYR A 113 15.76 5.15 16.81
N GLU A 114 15.66 5.11 18.13
CA GLU A 114 15.41 3.89 18.92
C GLU A 114 14.04 3.24 18.61
N ALA A 115 13.05 4.05 18.22
CA ALA A 115 11.73 3.58 17.81
C ALA A 115 11.76 2.51 16.70
N ARG A 116 12.75 2.59 15.82
CA ARG A 116 12.87 1.79 14.60
C ARG A 116 14.20 1.04 14.50
N LEU A 117 15.11 1.19 15.46
CA LEU A 117 16.38 0.46 15.49
C LEU A 117 16.13 -1.05 15.67
N ASN A 118 16.72 -1.86 14.78
CA ASN A 118 16.63 -3.32 14.76
C ASN A 118 15.18 -3.86 14.76
N LYS A 119 14.23 -3.08 14.22
CA LYS A 119 12.82 -3.49 14.11
C LYS A 119 12.51 -3.98 12.71
N PRO A 120 11.68 -5.03 12.55
CA PRO A 120 11.25 -5.49 11.22
C PRO A 120 10.55 -4.37 10.46
N PRO A 121 10.64 -4.35 9.13
CA PRO A 121 9.98 -3.34 8.30
C PRO A 121 8.46 -3.46 8.41
N PHE A 122 7.75 -2.33 8.45
CA PHE A 122 6.30 -2.36 8.30
C PHE A 122 5.91 -2.71 6.86
N LEU A 123 4.84 -3.49 6.68
CA LEU A 123 4.22 -3.69 5.37
C LEU A 123 3.63 -2.36 4.88
N LEU A 124 4.27 -1.75 3.87
CA LEU A 124 3.83 -0.47 3.32
C LEU A 124 2.70 -0.66 2.31
N VAL A 125 1.50 -0.24 2.69
CA VAL A 125 0.32 -0.23 1.83
C VAL A 125 0.10 1.19 1.30
N LEU A 126 0.41 1.42 0.02
CA LEU A 126 0.20 2.71 -0.66
C LEU A 126 -1.09 2.65 -1.47
N LEU A 127 -2.05 3.47 -1.07
CA LEU A 127 -3.38 3.54 -1.68
C LEU A 127 -3.44 4.68 -2.71
N GLN A 128 -3.89 4.41 -3.95
CA GLN A 128 -4.08 5.40 -5.01
C GLN A 128 -5.57 5.62 -5.37
N ALA A 129 -6.10 6.80 -5.04
CA ALA A 129 -7.54 7.08 -5.07
C ALA A 129 -8.16 7.20 -6.47
N ASP A 130 -7.37 7.09 -7.54
CA ASP A 130 -7.78 7.37 -8.91
C ASP A 130 -8.65 6.27 -9.55
N THR A 131 -8.89 5.16 -8.85
CA THR A 131 -9.45 3.95 -9.49
C THR A 131 -10.48 3.16 -8.67
N ALA A 132 -10.62 3.39 -7.36
CA ALA A 132 -11.49 2.57 -6.51
C ALA A 132 -12.92 3.10 -6.37
N THR A 133 -13.91 2.20 -6.39
CA THR A 133 -15.34 2.55 -6.28
C THR A 133 -15.82 2.70 -4.84
N THR A 134 -15.20 1.98 -3.88
CA THR A 134 -15.50 2.11 -2.45
C THR A 134 -14.21 2.12 -1.63
N PHE A 135 -14.30 2.55 -0.37
CA PHE A 135 -13.17 2.50 0.55
C PHE A 135 -12.69 1.06 0.80
N SER A 136 -13.60 0.08 0.83
CA SER A 136 -13.24 -1.33 1.07
C SER A 136 -12.40 -1.89 -0.08
N SER A 137 -12.88 -1.79 -1.33
CA SER A 137 -12.10 -2.23 -2.49
C SER A 137 -10.79 -1.48 -2.62
N PHE A 138 -10.79 -0.18 -2.28
CA PHE A 138 -9.59 0.65 -2.29
C PHE A 138 -8.49 0.09 -1.38
N VAL A 139 -8.84 -0.24 -0.13
CA VAL A 139 -7.89 -0.75 0.84
C VAL A 139 -7.48 -2.20 0.51
N LEU A 140 -8.44 -3.04 0.11
CA LEU A 140 -8.16 -4.45 -0.21
C LEU A 140 -7.26 -4.59 -1.45
N ASP A 141 -7.48 -3.79 -2.50
CA ASP A 141 -6.61 -3.74 -3.67
C ASP A 141 -5.19 -3.28 -3.30
N GLY A 142 -5.07 -2.23 -2.49
CA GLY A 142 -3.79 -1.74 -2.01
C GLY A 142 -3.03 -2.79 -1.17
N LEU A 143 -3.73 -3.48 -0.28
CA LEU A 143 -3.17 -4.53 0.56
C LEU A 143 -2.72 -5.73 -0.28
N LYS A 144 -3.56 -6.18 -1.23
CA LYS A 144 -3.19 -7.23 -2.19
C LYS A 144 -1.92 -6.88 -2.94
N LYS A 145 -1.85 -5.67 -3.53
CA LYS A 145 -0.65 -5.18 -4.24
C LYS A 145 0.59 -5.13 -3.33
N ALA A 146 0.43 -4.81 -2.05
CA ALA A 146 1.55 -4.81 -1.10
C ALA A 146 2.06 -6.23 -0.81
N LEU A 147 1.14 -7.19 -0.63
CA LEU A 147 1.45 -8.60 -0.41
C LEU A 147 2.08 -9.26 -1.65
N ASP A 148 1.56 -8.96 -2.84
CA ASP A 148 2.12 -9.43 -4.11
C ASP A 148 3.58 -8.98 -4.27
N ARG A 149 3.90 -7.73 -3.90
CA ARG A 149 5.28 -7.19 -3.97
C ARG A 149 6.28 -7.92 -3.08
N ILE A 150 5.84 -8.42 -1.93
CA ILE A 150 6.68 -9.21 -1.02
C ILE A 150 6.56 -10.72 -1.30
N GLN A 151 5.88 -11.11 -2.38
CA GLN A 151 5.67 -12.51 -2.79
C GLN A 151 4.93 -13.34 -1.71
N GLN A 152 3.98 -12.72 -1.01
CA GLN A 152 3.16 -13.37 0.03
C GLN A 152 1.65 -13.17 -0.20
N PRO A 153 1.11 -13.46 -1.41
CA PRO A 153 -0.32 -13.23 -1.71
C PRO A 153 -1.27 -14.05 -0.84
N ASP A 154 -0.83 -15.22 -0.35
CA ASP A 154 -1.65 -16.15 0.40
C ASP A 154 -2.02 -15.64 1.80
N LEU A 155 -1.31 -14.64 2.31
CA LEU A 155 -1.58 -14.06 3.63
C LEU A 155 -2.95 -13.36 3.70
N LEU A 156 -3.47 -12.84 2.58
CA LEU A 156 -4.75 -12.14 2.55
C LEU A 156 -5.95 -13.08 2.78
N GLY A 157 -5.80 -14.37 2.49
CA GLY A 157 -6.92 -15.31 2.45
C GLY A 157 -7.87 -15.08 1.25
N THR A 158 -9.09 -15.62 1.35
CA THR A 158 -10.07 -15.55 0.26
C THR A 158 -11.02 -14.37 0.45
N THR A 159 -10.99 -13.41 -0.46
CA THR A 159 -11.96 -12.31 -0.53
C THR A 159 -13.17 -12.70 -1.38
N TYR A 160 -14.27 -11.94 -1.30
CA TYR A 160 -15.41 -12.12 -2.22
C TYR A 160 -15.01 -12.00 -3.69
N TYR A 161 -14.09 -11.09 -4.01
CA TYR A 161 -13.61 -10.91 -5.37
C TYR A 161 -12.82 -12.13 -5.85
N LYS A 162 -11.96 -12.69 -4.98
CA LYS A 162 -11.23 -13.93 -5.26
C LYS A 162 -12.21 -15.10 -5.41
N ALA A 163 -13.17 -15.26 -4.49
CA ALA A 163 -14.17 -16.32 -4.58
C ALA A 163 -15.01 -16.25 -5.87
N ALA A 164 -15.37 -15.05 -6.33
CA ALA A 164 -16.08 -14.88 -7.60
C ALA A 164 -15.20 -15.29 -8.79
N LYS A 165 -13.92 -14.87 -8.79
CA LYS A 165 -12.96 -15.26 -9.84
C LYS A 165 -12.72 -16.77 -9.86
N ASP A 166 -12.49 -17.38 -8.71
CA ASP A 166 -12.25 -18.81 -8.55
C ASP A 166 -13.48 -19.62 -9.02
N LEU A 167 -14.70 -19.13 -8.77
CA LEU A 167 -15.92 -19.76 -9.25
C LEU A 167 -16.04 -19.70 -10.78
N ILE A 168 -15.69 -18.56 -11.39
CA ILE A 168 -15.64 -18.43 -12.86
C ILE A 168 -14.63 -19.43 -13.43
N GLU A 169 -13.43 -19.53 -12.87
CA GLU A 169 -12.39 -20.46 -13.32
C GLU A 169 -12.82 -21.92 -13.20
N GLN A 170 -13.51 -22.28 -12.11
CA GLN A 170 -14.09 -23.62 -11.96
C GLN A 170 -15.16 -23.92 -13.02
N TRP A 171 -15.97 -22.93 -13.40
CA TRP A 171 -16.97 -23.10 -14.45
C TRP A 171 -16.34 -23.20 -15.83
N GLU A 172 -15.28 -22.44 -16.12
CA GLU A 172 -14.51 -22.57 -17.36
C GLU A 172 -13.97 -24.00 -17.55
N GLU A 173 -13.56 -24.66 -16.47
CA GLU A 173 -13.07 -26.04 -16.52
C GLU A 173 -14.18 -27.10 -16.58
N LYS A 174 -15.25 -26.94 -15.79
CA LYS A 174 -16.20 -28.02 -15.49
C LYS A 174 -17.58 -27.84 -16.09
N LEU A 175 -17.96 -26.61 -16.45
CA LEU A 175 -19.33 -26.23 -16.83
C LEU A 175 -19.31 -25.20 -17.98
N PRO A 176 -18.78 -25.55 -19.18
CA PRO A 176 -18.63 -24.61 -20.30
C PRO A 176 -19.96 -23.98 -20.75
N ASP A 177 -21.06 -24.74 -20.70
CA ASP A 177 -22.40 -24.22 -21.03
C ASP A 177 -22.83 -23.08 -20.09
N ASN A 178 -22.42 -23.11 -18.82
CA ASN A 178 -22.70 -22.03 -17.87
C ASN A 178 -21.91 -20.77 -18.25
N ILE A 179 -20.65 -20.93 -18.67
CA ILE A 179 -19.81 -19.84 -19.12
C ILE A 179 -20.39 -19.18 -20.37
N GLU A 180 -20.85 -19.94 -21.35
CA GLU A 180 -21.48 -19.37 -22.55
C GLU A 180 -22.72 -18.54 -22.21
N ARG A 181 -23.56 -19.00 -21.29
CA ARG A 181 -24.75 -18.27 -20.84
C ARG A 181 -24.37 -17.00 -20.09
N VAL A 182 -23.41 -17.09 -19.17
CA VAL A 182 -22.93 -15.94 -18.39
C VAL A 182 -22.31 -14.89 -19.32
N ASP A 183 -21.40 -15.29 -20.22
CA ASP A 183 -20.72 -14.36 -21.14
C ASP A 183 -21.71 -13.69 -22.09
N ARG A 184 -22.74 -14.41 -22.57
CA ARG A 184 -23.82 -13.82 -23.36
C ARG A 184 -24.55 -12.71 -22.61
N ILE A 185 -24.97 -12.96 -21.36
CA ILE A 185 -25.67 -11.94 -20.56
C ILE A 185 -24.74 -10.76 -20.24
N LEU A 186 -23.46 -11.01 -19.94
CA LEU A 186 -22.48 -9.94 -19.74
C LEU A 186 -22.38 -9.01 -20.96
N GLN A 187 -22.32 -9.59 -22.15
CA GLN A 187 -22.24 -8.83 -23.40
C GLN A 187 -23.55 -8.08 -23.70
N GLU A 188 -24.70 -8.75 -23.57
CA GLU A 188 -26.02 -8.17 -23.90
C GLU A 188 -26.46 -7.07 -22.92
N VAL A 189 -26.24 -7.25 -21.62
CA VAL A 189 -26.76 -6.36 -20.57
C VAL A 189 -25.73 -5.33 -20.11
N HIS A 190 -24.47 -5.75 -19.98
CA HIS A 190 -23.42 -4.91 -19.38
C HIS A 190 -22.38 -4.43 -20.39
N GLY A 191 -22.39 -4.95 -21.63
CA GLY A 191 -21.44 -4.57 -22.68
C GLY A 191 -20.00 -4.95 -22.36
N ILE A 192 -19.78 -5.97 -21.52
CA ILE A 192 -18.44 -6.45 -21.14
C ILE A 192 -18.31 -7.95 -21.42
N THR A 193 -17.07 -8.42 -21.57
CA THR A 193 -16.77 -9.85 -21.71
C THR A 193 -16.44 -10.48 -20.35
N LEU A 194 -16.50 -11.81 -20.27
CA LEU A 194 -16.05 -12.56 -19.10
C LEU A 194 -14.59 -12.27 -18.75
N VAL A 195 -13.72 -12.12 -19.76
CA VAL A 195 -12.30 -11.77 -19.57
C VAL A 195 -12.17 -10.40 -18.90
N GLN A 196 -12.94 -9.41 -19.35
CA GLN A 196 -12.97 -8.09 -18.72
C GLN A 196 -13.53 -8.14 -17.30
N LEU A 197 -14.57 -8.95 -17.05
CA LEU A 197 -15.11 -9.14 -15.71
C LEU A 197 -14.06 -9.72 -14.74
N LYS A 198 -13.34 -10.78 -15.15
CA LYS A 198 -12.26 -11.40 -14.35
C LYS A 198 -11.14 -10.39 -14.06
N HIS A 199 -10.76 -9.59 -15.05
CA HIS A 199 -9.79 -8.51 -14.85
C HIS A 199 -10.31 -7.48 -13.84
N ASN A 200 -11.57 -7.06 -13.98
CA ASN A 200 -12.15 -6.03 -13.13
C ASN A 200 -12.32 -6.48 -11.67
N LEU A 201 -12.63 -7.76 -11.42
CA LEU A 201 -12.63 -8.39 -10.09
C LEU A 201 -11.26 -8.34 -9.41
N ALA A 202 -10.17 -8.31 -10.18
CA ALA A 202 -8.81 -8.20 -9.66
C ALA A 202 -8.29 -6.75 -9.63
N SER A 203 -9.15 -5.77 -9.88
CA SER A 203 -8.80 -4.37 -10.05
C SER A 203 -9.51 -3.48 -9.01
N PRO A 204 -9.19 -2.19 -8.96
CA PRO A 204 -9.92 -1.21 -8.14
C PRO A 204 -11.44 -1.12 -8.44
N GLN A 205 -11.91 -1.64 -9.58
CA GLN A 205 -13.34 -1.72 -9.94
C GLN A 205 -14.04 -2.97 -9.35
N ALA A 206 -13.39 -3.69 -8.43
CA ALA A 206 -13.83 -4.99 -7.96
C ALA A 206 -15.25 -5.00 -7.37
N ASP A 207 -15.71 -3.93 -6.70
CA ASP A 207 -17.08 -3.89 -6.16
C ASP A 207 -18.12 -3.87 -7.29
N ARG A 208 -17.91 -3.01 -8.29
CA ARG A 208 -18.80 -2.93 -9.44
C ARG A 208 -18.78 -4.24 -10.22
N ALA A 209 -17.61 -4.84 -10.39
CA ALA A 209 -17.47 -6.14 -11.05
C ALA A 209 -18.18 -7.25 -10.27
N LEU A 210 -18.07 -7.26 -8.94
CA LEU A 210 -18.74 -8.21 -8.07
C LEU A 210 -20.27 -8.07 -8.16
N GLU A 211 -20.78 -6.84 -8.21
CA GLU A 211 -22.22 -6.60 -8.37
C GLU A 211 -22.72 -7.07 -9.73
N ILE A 212 -22.01 -6.74 -10.81
CA ILE A 212 -22.32 -7.25 -12.16
C ILE A 212 -22.31 -8.78 -12.18
N PHE A 213 -21.31 -9.40 -11.56
CA PHE A 213 -21.23 -10.85 -11.43
C PHE A 213 -22.45 -11.42 -10.72
N ARG A 214 -22.81 -10.89 -9.53
CA ARG A 214 -23.97 -11.34 -8.75
C ARG A 214 -25.28 -11.25 -9.54
N GLN A 215 -25.51 -10.14 -10.23
CA GLN A 215 -26.70 -9.95 -11.05
C GLN A 215 -26.72 -10.93 -12.23
N THR A 216 -25.58 -11.05 -12.92
CA THR A 216 -25.45 -11.94 -14.08
C THR A 216 -25.65 -13.40 -13.71
N THR A 217 -25.09 -13.88 -12.59
CA THR A 217 -25.24 -15.29 -12.19
C THR A 217 -26.69 -15.63 -11.83
N ILE A 218 -27.41 -14.70 -11.21
CA ILE A 218 -28.84 -14.87 -10.93
C ILE A 218 -29.63 -14.91 -12.24
N SER A 219 -29.40 -13.97 -13.16
CA SER A 219 -30.12 -13.92 -14.43
C SER A 219 -29.80 -15.07 -15.38
N ALA A 220 -28.53 -15.50 -15.46
CA ALA A 220 -28.08 -16.55 -16.37
C ALA A 220 -28.40 -17.96 -15.87
N LEU A 221 -28.24 -18.18 -14.57
CA LEU A 221 -28.21 -19.52 -13.98
C LEU A 221 -29.25 -19.72 -12.88
N GLY A 222 -29.93 -18.67 -12.43
CA GLY A 222 -30.83 -18.72 -11.26
C GLY A 222 -30.09 -18.97 -9.94
N MET A 223 -28.76 -18.80 -9.92
CA MET A 223 -27.92 -19.13 -8.77
C MET A 223 -27.41 -17.85 -8.09
N PRO A 224 -27.83 -17.57 -6.84
CA PRO A 224 -27.29 -16.46 -6.09
C PRO A 224 -25.86 -16.77 -5.60
N PHE A 225 -24.98 -15.77 -5.65
CA PHE A 225 -23.59 -15.91 -5.21
C PHE A 225 -23.43 -15.56 -3.73
N HIS A 226 -23.32 -16.60 -2.89
CA HIS A 226 -23.08 -16.51 -1.44
C HIS A 226 -21.89 -17.40 -1.04
N PRO A 227 -20.65 -16.95 -1.24
CA PRO A 227 -19.48 -17.67 -0.76
C PRO A 227 -19.43 -17.71 0.78
N ASN A 228 -18.90 -18.81 1.32
CA ASN A 228 -18.69 -18.98 2.76
C ASN A 228 -17.26 -18.56 3.14
N ALA A 229 -17.07 -18.07 4.37
CA ALA A 229 -15.76 -17.81 4.98
C ALA A 229 -14.83 -16.90 4.14
N VAL A 230 -15.38 -15.78 3.69
CA VAL A 230 -14.69 -14.82 2.83
C VAL A 230 -14.59 -13.44 3.48
N ILE A 231 -13.52 -12.73 3.14
CA ILE A 231 -13.23 -11.40 3.67
C ILE A 231 -13.92 -10.33 2.81
N GLU A 232 -14.71 -9.47 3.46
CA GLU A 232 -15.34 -8.29 2.84
C GLU A 232 -14.76 -6.99 3.32
N ARG A 233 -14.34 -6.94 4.58
CA ARG A 233 -14.03 -5.68 5.24
C ARG A 233 -12.52 -5.52 5.43
N PRO A 234 -11.97 -4.31 5.28
CA PRO A 234 -10.55 -4.07 5.49
C PRO A 234 -10.03 -4.52 6.86
N ASP A 235 -10.82 -4.36 7.93
CA ASP A 235 -10.44 -4.81 9.28
C ASP A 235 -10.21 -6.32 9.36
N GLU A 236 -11.10 -7.11 8.76
CA GLU A 236 -10.95 -8.57 8.67
C GLU A 236 -9.71 -8.96 7.87
N ALA A 237 -9.44 -8.24 6.78
CA ALA A 237 -8.25 -8.47 5.95
C ALA A 237 -6.95 -8.22 6.71
N PHE A 238 -6.87 -7.10 7.45
CA PHE A 238 -5.69 -6.81 8.27
C PHE A 238 -5.52 -7.84 9.40
N GLU A 239 -6.61 -8.29 10.02
CA GLU A 239 -6.56 -9.33 11.04
C GLU A 239 -6.09 -10.67 10.46
N ALA A 240 -6.59 -11.06 9.29
CA ALA A 240 -6.19 -12.27 8.59
C ALA A 240 -4.69 -12.25 8.24
N VAL A 241 -4.21 -11.16 7.64
CA VAL A 241 -2.78 -10.99 7.30
C VAL A 241 -1.91 -11.06 8.56
N SER A 242 -2.30 -10.37 9.64
CA SER A 242 -1.55 -10.38 10.90
C SER A 242 -1.46 -11.78 11.51
N LYS A 243 -2.58 -12.51 11.57
CA LYS A 243 -2.62 -13.89 12.08
C LYS A 243 -1.76 -14.82 11.22
N ASN A 244 -1.92 -14.75 9.89
CA ASN A 244 -1.19 -15.60 8.96
C ASN A 244 0.32 -15.29 8.98
N TRP A 245 0.70 -14.03 9.14
CA TRP A 245 2.10 -13.62 9.28
C TRP A 245 2.77 -14.27 10.49
N LEU A 246 2.11 -14.24 11.65
CA LEU A 246 2.62 -14.88 12.88
C LEU A 246 2.76 -16.40 12.72
N LEU A 247 1.86 -17.05 11.98
CA LEU A 247 1.97 -18.48 11.71
C LEU A 247 3.20 -18.80 10.84
N VAL A 248 3.49 -17.98 9.83
CA VAL A 248 4.67 -18.13 8.97
C VAL A 248 5.96 -17.92 9.78
N GLU A 249 6.07 -16.83 10.54
CA GLU A 249 7.27 -16.57 11.36
C GLU A 249 7.53 -17.68 12.38
N ASN A 250 6.49 -18.16 13.07
CA ASN A 250 6.65 -19.26 14.01
C ASN A 250 7.08 -20.56 13.30
N THR A 251 6.56 -20.85 12.10
CA THR A 251 6.93 -22.07 11.36
C THR A 251 8.39 -22.05 10.90
N VAL A 252 8.89 -20.88 10.49
CA VAL A 252 10.30 -20.70 10.07
C VAL A 252 11.26 -20.71 11.27
N ALA A 253 10.81 -20.33 12.47
CA ALA A 253 11.62 -20.37 13.69
C ALA A 253 11.86 -21.79 14.26
N TYR A 254 11.13 -22.81 13.76
CA TYR A 254 11.27 -24.22 14.18
C TYR A 254 11.90 -25.13 13.12
N LEU A 255 12.47 -24.57 12.04
CA LEU A 255 13.26 -25.27 11.02
C LEU A 255 14.72 -24.78 11.06
#